data_AF-A0A7W8LHU7-F1
#
_entry.id   AF-A0A7W8LHU7-F1
#
_cell.length_a   1.000
_cell.length_b   1.000
_cell.length_c   1.000
_cell.angle_alpha   90.00
_cell.angle_beta   90.00
_cell.angle_gamma   90.00
#
_symmetry.space_group_name_H-M   'P 1'
#
loop_
_entity.id
_entity.type
_entity.pdbx_description
1 polymer ?
#
loop_
_entity_poly.entity_id
_entity_poly.type
_entity_poly.pdbx_seq_one_letter_code
_entity_poly.pdbx_strand_id
1 'polypeptide(L)'
;MTPQRRDPKAPLLPSFDERSNRLHPFLSVVMMRGFFRLTADVIGTDHPVLAEKSRRARPHWTRHTHAPHALARGAELTTVRDNLRHASIATTSIYLQSDEVKRSRQMDEAFAAP
;
A
#
# COMPACT_ATOMS: atom_id res chain seq x y z
N MET A 1 -27.75 -3.67 4.31
CA MET A 1 -27.07 -3.69 3.00
C MET A 1 -26.86 -5.15 2.61
N THR A 2 -27.63 -5.66 1.65
CA THR A 2 -27.54 -7.05 1.21
C THR A 2 -26.37 -7.20 0.25
N PRO A 3 -25.48 -8.21 0.38
CA PRO A 3 -24.36 -8.37 -0.54
C PRO A 3 -24.90 -8.66 -1.94
N GLN A 4 -24.57 -7.80 -2.91
CA GLN A 4 -24.90 -8.05 -4.31
C GLN A 4 -24.15 -9.30 -4.78
N ARG A 5 -24.89 -10.34 -5.16
CA ARG A 5 -24.35 -11.60 -5.69
C ARG A 5 -23.56 -11.28 -6.95
N ARG A 6 -22.23 -11.33 -6.89
CA ARG A 6 -21.35 -11.14 -8.05
C ARG A 6 -21.74 -12.13 -9.15
N ASP A 7 -21.91 -11.63 -10.37
CA ASP A 7 -22.07 -12.46 -11.56
C ASP A 7 -20.83 -13.35 -11.72
N PRO A 8 -20.97 -14.69 -11.69
CA PRO A 8 -19.84 -15.60 -11.85
C PRO A 8 -19.13 -15.50 -13.20
N LYS A 9 -19.75 -14.85 -14.21
CA LYS A 9 -19.15 -14.60 -15.52
C LYS A 9 -18.47 -13.23 -15.61
N ALA A 10 -18.68 -12.33 -14.64
CA ALA A 10 -17.96 -11.07 -14.61
C ALA A 10 -16.48 -11.36 -14.32
N PRO A 11 -15.55 -10.89 -15.17
CA PRO A 11 -14.14 -11.15 -14.95
C PRO A 11 -13.71 -10.54 -13.61
N LEU A 12 -12.98 -11.33 -12.81
CA LEU A 12 -12.53 -10.91 -11.47
C LEU A 12 -11.69 -9.63 -11.49
N LEU A 13 -11.11 -9.30 -12.65
CA LEU A 13 -10.44 -8.05 -12.94
C LEU A 13 -11.05 -7.47 -14.23
N PRO A 14 -11.39 -6.16 -14.28
CA PRO A 14 -11.81 -5.52 -15.51
C PRO A 14 -10.72 -5.67 -16.59
N SER A 15 -11.10 -6.12 -17.79
CA SER A 15 -10.20 -6.09 -18.94
C SER A 15 -10.00 -4.62 -19.34
N PHE A 16 -8.75 -4.17 -19.40
CA PHE A 16 -8.44 -2.78 -19.73
C PHE A 16 -7.91 -2.60 -21.16
N ASP A 17 -7.84 -3.68 -21.93
CA ASP A 17 -7.70 -3.71 -23.39
C ASP A 17 -7.86 -5.18 -23.84
N GLU A 18 -8.42 -5.43 -25.02
CA GLU A 18 -8.74 -6.75 -25.59
C GLU A 18 -7.51 -7.64 -25.90
N ARG A 19 -6.31 -7.26 -25.44
CA ARG A 19 -5.05 -7.85 -25.91
C ARG A 19 -4.27 -8.72 -24.93
N SER A 20 -4.77 -9.06 -23.74
CA SER A 20 -4.03 -9.99 -22.87
C SER A 20 -4.91 -10.86 -21.96
N ASN A 21 -5.15 -12.10 -22.40
CA ASN A 21 -5.79 -13.16 -21.62
C ASN A 21 -4.84 -13.81 -20.57
N ARG A 22 -3.77 -13.11 -20.17
CA ARG A 22 -2.77 -13.61 -19.20
C ARG A 22 -2.45 -12.53 -18.16
N LEU A 23 -2.39 -12.93 -16.89
CA LEU A 23 -1.82 -12.15 -15.81
C LEU A 23 -0.32 -11.98 -16.06
N HIS A 24 0.08 -10.93 -16.77
CA HIS A 24 1.47 -10.58 -16.93
C HIS A 24 1.97 -9.90 -15.63
N PRO A 25 3.22 -10.12 -15.16
CA PRO A 25 3.75 -9.45 -13.96
C PRO A 25 3.56 -7.93 -13.97
N PHE A 26 3.60 -7.32 -15.17
CA PHE A 26 3.40 -5.89 -15.38
C PHE A 26 1.96 -5.41 -15.13
N LEU A 27 0.96 -6.29 -15.21
CA LEU A 27 -0.45 -5.94 -15.03
C LEU A 27 -0.71 -5.32 -13.66
N SER A 28 -0.10 -5.88 -12.60
CA SER A 28 -0.19 -5.33 -11.24
C SER A 28 0.31 -3.89 -11.15
N VAL A 29 1.41 -3.58 -11.86
CA VAL A 29 2.00 -2.24 -11.92
C VAL A 29 1.09 -1.28 -12.69
N VAL A 30 0.53 -1.72 -13.81
CA VAL A 30 -0.39 -0.93 -14.63
C VAL A 30 -1.67 -0.62 -13.85
N MET A 31 -2.27 -1.62 -13.21
CA MET A 31 -3.49 -1.47 -12.41
C MET A 31 -3.29 -0.50 -11.26
N MET A 32 -2.20 -0.64 -10.50
CA MET A 32 -1.89 0.26 -9.38
C MET A 32 -1.66 1.69 -9.86
N ARG A 33 -0.96 1.87 -11.00
CA ARG A 33 -0.80 3.20 -11.61
C ARG A 33 -2.13 3.80 -12.06
N GLY A 34 -3.01 3.01 -12.67
CA GLY A 34 -4.35 3.42 -13.05
C GLY A 34 -5.16 3.89 -11.84
N PHE A 35 -5.19 3.09 -10.77
CA PHE A 35 -5.85 3.43 -9.52
C PHE A 35 -5.37 4.78 -8.94
N PHE A 36 -4.06 5.01 -8.90
CA PHE A 36 -3.51 6.26 -8.37
C PHE A 36 -3.82 7.49 -9.23
N ARG A 37 -3.90 7.33 -10.56
CA ARG A 37 -4.36 8.40 -11.46
C ARG A 37 -5.84 8.71 -11.23
N LEU A 38 -6.70 7.69 -11.21
CA LEU A 38 -8.12 7.87 -10.90
C LEU A 38 -8.34 8.56 -9.55
N THR A 39 -7.57 8.16 -8.53
CA THR A 39 -7.62 8.81 -7.21
C THR A 39 -7.22 10.28 -7.29
N ALA A 40 -6.17 10.60 -8.05
CA ALA A 40 -5.73 11.98 -8.24
C ALA A 40 -6.78 12.84 -8.95
N ASP A 41 -7.50 12.27 -9.91
CA ASP A 41 -8.55 12.96 -10.66
C ASP A 41 -9.75 13.26 -9.75
N VAL A 42 -10.13 12.34 -8.87
CA VAL A 42 -11.23 12.52 -7.91
C VAL A 42 -10.90 13.59 -6.85
N ILE A 43 -9.70 13.61 -6.31
CA ILE A 43 -9.33 14.54 -5.22
C ILE A 43 -8.76 15.88 -5.70
N GLY A 44 -8.64 16.06 -7.01
CA GLY A 44 -7.88 17.15 -7.63
C GLY A 44 -8.38 18.55 -7.31
N THR A 45 -9.70 18.71 -7.17
CA THR A 45 -10.35 20.01 -6.87
C THR A 45 -10.07 20.45 -5.44
N ASP A 46 -10.19 19.53 -4.48
CA ASP A 46 -10.19 19.85 -3.05
C ASP A 46 -8.77 19.78 -2.47
N HIS A 47 -7.92 18.92 -3.04
CA HIS A 47 -6.60 18.61 -2.52
C HIS A 47 -5.53 18.53 -3.63
N PRO A 48 -5.20 19.65 -4.30
CA PRO A 48 -4.31 19.65 -5.46
C PRO A 48 -2.89 19.12 -5.17
N VAL A 49 -2.36 19.39 -3.97
CA VAL A 49 -1.05 18.86 -3.54
C VAL A 49 -1.09 17.34 -3.36
N LEU A 50 -2.17 16.80 -2.81
CA LEU A 50 -2.32 15.36 -2.62
C LEU A 50 -2.55 14.65 -3.97
N ALA A 51 -3.31 15.27 -4.87
CA ALA A 51 -3.49 14.78 -6.23
C ALA A 51 -2.16 14.64 -6.97
N GLU A 52 -1.27 15.63 -6.85
CA GLU A 52 0.06 15.55 -7.46
C GLU A 52 0.91 14.43 -6.88
N LYS A 53 0.86 14.23 -5.56
CA LYS A 53 1.52 13.09 -4.91
C LYS A 53 0.97 11.76 -5.41
N SER A 54 -0.35 11.63 -5.52
CA SER A 54 -1.03 10.45 -6.06
C SER A 54 -0.62 10.17 -7.50
N ARG A 55 -0.49 11.17 -8.38
CA ARG A 55 0.00 10.98 -9.76
C ARG A 55 1.40 10.38 -9.83
N ARG A 56 2.27 10.67 -8.85
CA ARG A 56 3.65 10.15 -8.78
C ARG A 56 3.76 8.79 -8.08
N ALA A 57 2.68 8.33 -7.45
CA ALA A 57 2.66 7.10 -6.69
C ALA A 57 2.99 5.88 -7.57
N ARG A 58 3.71 4.93 -6.98
CA ARG A 58 4.11 3.66 -7.60
C ARG A 58 3.78 2.50 -6.66
N PRO A 59 3.73 1.25 -7.16
CA PRO A 59 3.51 0.07 -6.30
C PRO A 59 4.51 -0.07 -5.15
N HIS A 60 5.71 0.50 -5.30
CA HIS A 60 6.67 0.55 -4.20
C HIS A 60 6.17 1.40 -3.02
N TRP A 61 5.42 2.48 -3.29
CA TRP A 61 4.88 3.35 -2.26
C TRP A 61 3.85 2.64 -1.38
N THR A 62 3.00 1.78 -1.96
CA THR A 62 2.08 0.96 -1.17
C THR A 62 2.79 -0.03 -0.27
N ARG A 63 3.93 -0.61 -0.70
CA ARG A 63 4.77 -1.44 0.19
C ARG A 63 5.31 -0.60 1.35
N HIS A 64 5.80 0.60 1.06
CA HIS A 64 6.34 1.52 2.07
C HIS A 64 5.30 2.05 3.05
N THR A 65 4.04 2.13 2.67
CA THR A 65 2.96 2.49 3.60
C THR A 65 2.45 1.27 4.37
N HIS A 66 2.27 0.13 3.71
CA HIS A 66 1.68 -1.07 4.30
C HIS A 66 2.56 -1.68 5.41
N ALA A 67 3.86 -1.85 5.15
CA ALA A 67 4.76 -2.56 6.05
C ALA A 67 4.86 -1.92 7.44
N PRO A 68 5.25 -0.63 7.58
CA PRO A 68 5.31 0.01 8.90
C PRO A 68 3.92 0.14 9.53
N HIS A 69 2.86 0.29 8.74
CA HIS A 69 1.49 0.35 9.26
C HIS A 69 1.04 -0.98 9.89
N ALA A 70 1.37 -2.11 9.26
CA ALA A 70 1.08 -3.43 9.79
C ALA A 70 1.87 -3.70 11.08
N LEU A 71 3.17 -3.36 11.10
CA LEU A 71 4.02 -3.47 12.29
C LEU A 71 3.46 -2.63 13.45
N ALA A 72 3.10 -1.38 13.20
CA ALA A 72 2.49 -0.50 14.21
C ALA A 72 1.12 -1.02 14.72
N ARG A 73 0.48 -1.93 13.99
CA ARG A 73 -0.77 -2.61 14.37
C ARG A 73 -0.53 -3.98 15.02
N GLY A 74 0.71 -4.33 15.34
CA GLY A 74 1.07 -5.57 16.02
C GLY A 74 1.27 -6.78 15.12
N ALA A 75 1.40 -6.60 13.80
CA ALA A 75 1.78 -7.71 12.93
C ALA A 75 3.24 -8.10 13.15
N GLU A 76 3.53 -9.41 13.16
CA GLU A 76 4.89 -9.92 13.26
C GLU A 76 5.74 -9.59 12.03
N LEU A 77 7.04 -9.32 12.23
CA LEU A 77 7.96 -8.98 11.14
C LEU A 77 8.06 -10.09 10.08
N THR A 78 7.97 -11.35 10.50
CA THR A 78 7.94 -12.52 9.62
C THR A 78 6.68 -12.56 8.76
N THR A 79 5.52 -12.23 9.32
CA THR A 79 4.26 -12.11 8.57
C THR A 79 4.35 -10.99 7.54
N VAL A 80 4.90 -9.83 7.90
CA VAL A 80 5.09 -8.72 6.95
C VAL A 80 6.07 -9.11 5.83
N ARG A 81 7.18 -9.79 6.15
CA ARG A 81 8.13 -10.32 5.15
C ARG A 81 7.43 -11.23 4.13
N ASP A 82 6.62 -12.16 4.63
CA ASP A 82 5.95 -13.16 3.78
C ASP A 82 4.87 -12.49 2.91
N ASN A 83 4.10 -11.55 3.46
CA ASN A 83 3.14 -10.74 2.71
C ASN A 83 3.78 -9.94 1.58
N LEU A 84 4.97 -9.39 1.81
CA LEU A 84 5.73 -8.65 0.79
C LEU A 84 6.47 -9.54 -0.20
N ARG A 85 6.57 -10.85 0.10
CA ARG A 85 7.34 -11.87 -0.61
C ARG A 85 8.84 -11.58 -0.64
N HIS A 86 9.38 -11.10 0.47
CA HIS A 86 10.82 -10.90 0.61
C HIS A 86 11.52 -12.21 0.95
N ALA A 87 12.62 -12.50 0.25
CA ALA A 87 13.43 -13.70 0.50
C ALA A 87 14.18 -13.66 1.84
N SER A 88 14.38 -12.47 2.43
CA SER A 88 15.12 -12.28 3.66
C SER A 88 14.38 -11.37 4.65
N ILE A 89 14.50 -11.71 5.94
CA ILE A 89 14.03 -10.87 7.03
C ILE A 89 14.81 -9.54 7.08
N ALA A 90 16.08 -9.53 6.68
CA ALA A 90 16.92 -8.33 6.66
C ALA A 90 16.36 -7.25 5.73
N THR A 91 15.83 -7.62 4.56
CA THR A 91 15.17 -6.69 3.63
C THR A 91 13.91 -6.08 4.23
N THR A 92 13.23 -6.80 5.13
CA THR A 92 12.00 -6.32 5.78
C THR A 92 12.31 -5.49 7.03
N SER A 93 13.45 -5.73 7.67
CA SER A 93 13.91 -5.00 8.86
C SER A 93 14.05 -3.49 8.63
N ILE A 94 14.24 -3.05 7.38
CA ILE A 94 14.25 -1.62 7.01
C ILE A 94 12.98 -0.87 7.48
N TYR A 95 11.87 -1.57 7.67
CA TYR A 95 10.61 -0.96 8.10
C TYR A 95 10.50 -0.76 9.62
N LEU A 96 11.38 -1.38 10.42
CA LEU A 96 11.39 -1.19 11.87
C LEU A 96 11.90 0.19 12.30
N GLN A 97 12.80 0.81 11.53
CA GLN A 97 13.41 2.09 11.91
C GLN A 97 12.39 3.23 12.06
N SER A 98 11.36 3.25 11.20
CA SER A 98 10.33 4.29 11.26
C SER A 98 9.41 4.14 12.48
N ASP A 99 9.22 2.91 12.96
CA ASP A 99 8.46 2.60 14.17
C ASP A 99 9.30 2.88 15.43
N GLU A 100 10.58 2.48 15.41
CA GLU A 100 11.53 2.74 16.50
C GLU A 100 11.67 4.24 16.79
N VAL A 101 11.83 5.08 15.76
CA VAL A 101 11.92 6.54 15.95
C VAL A 101 10.64 7.11 16.58
N LYS A 102 9.46 6.57 16.26
CA LYS A 102 8.21 7.02 16.89
C LYS A 102 8.11 6.56 18.34
N ARG A 103 8.45 5.29 18.63
CA ARG A 103 8.45 4.75 19.99
C ARG A 103 9.46 5.48 20.89
N SER A 104 10.67 5.73 20.40
CA SER A 104 11.68 6.51 21.11
C SER A 104 11.14 7.89 21.49
N ARG A 105 10.56 8.63 20.53
CA ARG A 105 9.97 9.94 20.80
C ARG A 105 8.85 9.89 21.85
N GLN A 106 8.00 8.87 21.79
CA GLN A 106 6.92 8.70 22.77
C GLN A 106 7.45 8.39 24.17
N MET A 107 8.52 7.60 24.28
CA MET A 107 9.18 7.34 25.56
C MET A 107 9.87 8.60 26.08
N ASP A 108 10.59 9.32 25.21
CA ASP A 108 11.22 10.59 25.56
C ASP A 108 10.17 11.59 26.07
N GLU A 109 9.00 11.70 25.42
CA GLU A 109 7.89 12.55 25.88
C GLU A 109 7.29 12.07 27.22
N ALA A 110 7.09 10.76 27.40
CA ALA A 110 6.50 10.19 28.61
C ALA A 110 7.41 10.36 29.85
N PHE A 111 8.74 10.30 29.66
CA PHE A 111 9.73 10.50 30.72
C PHE A 111 10.24 11.95 30.83
N ALA A 112 9.88 12.83 29.89
CA ALA A 112 10.17 14.27 29.95
C ALA A 112 9.08 15.09 30.66
N ALA A 113 7.94 14.49 31.01
CA ALA A 113 6.94 15.15 31.85
C ALA A 113 7.38 15.14 33.33
N PRO A 114 7.32 16.29 34.03
CA PRO A 114 7.80 16.44 35.42
C PRO A 114 6.96 15.70 36.47
#